data_AF-A0A2V6HDZ1-F1
#
_entry.id   AF-A0A2V6HDZ1-F1
#
_cell.length_a   1.000
_cell.length_b   1.000
_cell.length_c   1.000
_cell.angle_alpha   90.00
_cell.angle_beta   90.00
_cell.angle_gamma   90.00
#
_symmetry.space_group_name_H-M   'P 1'
#
loop_
_entity.id
_entity.type
_entity.pdbx_description
1 polymer ?
#
loop_
_entity_poly.entity_id
_entity_poly.type
_entity_poly.pdbx_seq_one_letter_code
_entity_poly.pdbx_strand_id
1 'polypeptide(L)' 'PTFDNSAMDGYAVRAGSCKKGERLRVIGEQSAGRDRQLRISPGEAIRIFTGAPLP' A
#
# COMPACT_ATOMS: atom_id res chain seq x y z
N PRO A 1 6.86 15.57 -4.85
CA PRO A 1 7.11 15.06 -3.47
C PRO A 1 8.55 14.52 -3.40
N THR A 2 9.17 14.49 -2.22
CA THR A 2 10.54 13.97 -2.05
C THR A 2 10.62 12.44 -2.01
N PHE A 3 9.48 11.77 -1.94
CA PHE A 3 9.32 10.32 -1.94
C PHE A 3 7.98 9.95 -2.60
N ASP A 4 7.84 8.71 -3.06
CA ASP A 4 6.60 8.20 -3.62
C ASP A 4 5.53 8.13 -2.54
N ASN A 5 4.42 8.85 -2.75
CA ASN A 5 3.35 8.96 -1.77
C ASN A 5 1.97 8.70 -2.41
N SER A 6 1.00 8.29 -1.58
CA SER A 6 -0.34 8.05 -2.07
C SER A 6 -1.07 9.37 -2.34
N ALA A 7 -1.64 9.49 -3.54
CA ALA A 7 -2.47 10.63 -3.91
C ALA A 7 -3.89 10.56 -3.32
N MET A 8 -4.34 9.36 -2.92
CA MET A 8 -5.69 9.08 -2.44
C MET A 8 -5.65 8.09 -1.29
N ASP A 9 -6.73 8.00 -0.52
CA ASP A 9 -6.94 6.89 0.39
C ASP A 9 -7.29 5.62 -0.40
N GLY A 10 -6.71 4.49 -0.04
CA GLY A 10 -6.92 3.24 -0.75
C GLY A 10 -6.11 2.07 -0.20
N TYR A 11 -5.66 1.21 -1.12
CA TYR A 11 -4.86 0.04 -0.80
C TYR A 11 -3.61 0.00 -1.68
N ALA A 12 -2.44 0.00 -1.06
CA ALA A 12 -1.18 -0.27 -1.71
C ALA A 12 -1.10 -1.77 -2.00
N VAL A 13 -0.75 -2.10 -3.24
CA VAL A 13 -0.64 -3.48 -3.76
C VAL A 13 0.55 -3.57 -4.71
N ARG A 14 1.09 -4.78 -4.88
CA ARG A 14 2.11 -5.02 -5.90
C ARG A 14 1.43 -5.31 -7.25
N ALA A 15 1.46 -4.35 -8.17
CA ALA A 15 0.75 -4.43 -9.46
C ALA A 15 1.00 -5.74 -10.23
N GLY A 16 2.25 -6.21 -10.30
CA GLY A 16 2.61 -7.46 -10.98
C GLY A 16 2.16 -8.74 -10.27
N SER A 17 1.65 -8.64 -9.05
CA SER A 17 1.13 -9.76 -8.26
C SER A 17 -0.39 -9.75 -8.12
N CYS A 18 -1.08 -8.76 -8.70
CA CYS A 18 -2.53 -8.66 -8.66
C CYS A 18 -3.17 -9.33 -9.87
N LYS A 19 -4.05 -10.32 -9.63
CA LYS A 19 -4.91 -10.88 -10.68
C LYS A 19 -6.34 -10.35 -10.56
N LYS A 20 -7.02 -10.24 -11.70
CA LYS A 20 -8.43 -9.80 -11.72
C LYS A 20 -9.29 -10.81 -10.94
N GLY A 21 -10.08 -10.30 -9.99
CA GLY A 21 -10.94 -11.12 -9.13
C GLY A 21 -10.25 -11.76 -7.93
N GLU A 22 -8.95 -11.52 -7.75
CA GLU A 22 -8.20 -12.01 -6.59
C GLU A 22 -8.55 -11.22 -5.32
N ARG A 23 -8.65 -11.93 -4.20
CA ARG A 23 -8.78 -11.31 -2.88
C ARG A 23 -7.41 -11.18 -2.26
N LEU A 24 -7.06 -9.95 -1.86
CA LEU A 24 -5.81 -9.66 -1.17
C LEU A 24 -6.08 -9.52 0.33
N ARG A 25 -5.16 -10.04 1.15
CA ARG A 25 -5.21 -9.89 2.60
C ARG A 25 -4.63 -8.53 3.00
N VAL A 26 -5.42 -7.72 3.69
CA VAL A 26 -4.91 -6.48 4.29
C VAL A 26 -4.08 -6.83 5.52
N ILE A 27 -2.78 -6.54 5.49
CA ILE A 27 -1.84 -6.92 6.55
C ILE A 27 -1.45 -5.77 7.48
N GLY A 28 -1.89 -4.55 7.17
CA GLY A 28 -1.58 -3.37 7.96
C GLY A 28 -2.05 -2.07 7.33
N GLU A 29 -1.67 -0.97 7.97
CA GLU A 29 -2.07 0.38 7.58
C GLU A 29 -0.87 1.35 7.62
N GLN A 30 -0.76 2.20 6.59
CA GLN A 30 0.29 3.22 6.41
C GLN A 30 -0.34 4.61 6.32
N SER A 31 -0.18 5.40 7.39
CA SER A 31 -0.64 6.79 7.49
C SER A 31 0.38 7.79 6.94
N ALA A 32 -0.06 9.03 6.73
CA ALA A 32 0.84 10.14 6.43
C ALA A 32 1.92 10.30 7.51
N GLY A 33 3.10 10.79 7.10
CA GLY A 33 4.23 11.01 7.98
C GLY A 33 5.25 9.87 7.95
N ARG A 34 5.38 9.12 9.04
CA ARG A 34 6.46 8.14 9.22
C ARG A 34 6.26 6.89 8.36
N ASP A 35 7.27 6.56 7.58
CA ASP A 35 7.37 5.26 6.91
C ASP A 35 7.53 4.14 7.95
N ARG A 36 6.60 3.18 7.93
CA ARG A 36 6.60 2.01 8.82
C ARG A 36 7.40 0.84 8.23
N GLN A 37 7.99 1.00 7.05
CA GLN A 37 8.79 0.00 6.34
C GLN A 37 8.03 -1.32 6.16
N LEU A 38 6.71 -1.22 5.93
CA LEU A 38 5.88 -2.36 5.65
C LEU A 38 6.27 -2.93 4.28
N ARG A 39 6.10 -4.24 4.08
CA ARG A 39 6.37 -4.88 2.79
C ARG A 39 5.14 -5.64 2.33
N ILE A 40 4.87 -5.59 1.03
CA ILE A 40 3.75 -6.28 0.41
C ILE A 40 4.25 -7.53 -0.30
N SER A 41 3.80 -8.70 0.15
CA SER A 41 4.00 -9.98 -0.56
C SER A 41 2.87 -10.23 -1.57
N PRO A 42 3.03 -11.16 -2.53
CA PRO A 42 1.92 -11.59 -3.38
C PRO A 42 0.71 -12.05 -2.55
N GLY A 43 -0.49 -11.61 -2.91
CA GLY A 43 -1.70 -11.89 -2.14
C GLY A 43 -1.94 -10.94 -0.95
N GLU A 44 -1.09 -9.95 -0.74
CA GLU A 44 -1.21 -8.99 0.37
C GLU A 44 -1.51 -7.56 -0.12
N ALA A 45 -2.07 -6.76 0.77
CA ALA A 45 -2.34 -5.35 0.57
C ALA A 45 -2.11 -4.58 1.88
N ILE A 46 -1.84 -3.28 1.77
CA ILE A 46 -1.75 -2.38 2.92
C ILE A 46 -2.74 -1.25 2.71
N ARG A 47 -3.55 -0.94 3.72
CA ARG A 47 -4.42 0.24 3.68
C ARG A 47 -3.53 1.48 3.73
N ILE A 48 -3.61 2.35 2.73
CA ILE A 48 -2.76 3.54 2.62
C ILE A 48 -3.61 4.79 2.61
N PHE A 49 -3.16 5.82 3.31
CA PHE A 49 -3.85 7.12 3.38
C PHE A 49 -3.14 8.16 2.51
N THR A 50 -3.88 9.20 2.15
CA THR A 50 -3.39 10.31 1.33
C THR A 50 -2.17 10.96 1.98
N GLY A 51 -1.11 11.16 1.19
CA GLY A 51 0.16 11.71 1.65
C GLY A 51 1.09 10.71 2.35
N ALA A 52 0.66 9.46 2.54
CA ALA A 52 1.49 8.42 3.13
C ALA A 52 2.54 7.90 2.15
N PRO A 53 3.77 7.59 2.62
CA PRO A 53 4.79 6.97 1.79
C PRO A 53 4.33 5.59 1.29
N LEU A 54 4.65 5.26 0.04
CA LEU A 54 4.38 3.94 -0.53
C LEU A 54 5.30 2.88 0.12
N PRO A 55 4.74 1.74 0.57
CA PRO A 55 5.50 0.59 1.07
C PRO A 55 6.10 -0.29 -0.03
#